data_AF-A0AAD8B5Q8-F1
#
_entry.id   AF-A0AAD8B5Q8-F1
#
_cell.length_a   1.000
_cell.length_b   1.000
_cell.length_c   1.000
_cell.angle_alpha   90.00
_cell.angle_beta   90.00
_cell.angle_gamma   90.00
#
_symmetry.space_group_name_H-M   'P 1'
#
loop_
_entity.id
_entity.type
_entity.pdbx_description
1 polymer ?
#
loop_
_entity_poly.entity_id
_entity_poly.type
_entity_poly.pdbx_seq_one_letter_code
_entity_poly.pdbx_strand_id
1 'polypeptide(L)'
;DLQSHLVEELAHLSNKILLTRTSKREGLVRARLLGAELATSDVIIFLDAHCECNVGWLEPLLSRLYENPQKVVTPYIDTIKAENFQYKKSPERLRGGFNWRLEFGWRSANVGAKPGSEKDAIITPVISGGLFAIWRDYFKSIGSYDPELDIWGGENFELSFKTWMCGGSLEIIPCSRVGHVFRASLPYSFSKDREEVVLRNLGRVASVWMDEYADTFYAAVNLPEKLDLGDISPRIQLRKKLKCHSFDWYLKNIFPQLDSINQETLHYGMVRNQGSLMCLDVLSSASDFYIVLTPCHGGKNQTFNLTSNKRLSQAEACIKPGINKQLTLSVCKNNMSWVYQ
;
A
#
# COMPACT_ATOMS: atom_id res chain seq x y z
N ASP A 1 -13.06 21.75 27.72
CA ASP A 1 -12.47 20.51 27.18
C ASP A 1 -12.87 20.41 25.71
N LEU A 2 -11.93 20.12 24.80
CA LEU A 2 -12.20 19.93 23.37
C LEU A 2 -13.25 18.84 23.13
N GLN A 3 -13.35 17.87 24.04
CA GLN A 3 -14.31 16.79 23.93
C GLN A 3 -15.76 17.27 24.03
N SER A 4 -16.08 18.08 25.05
CA SER A 4 -17.44 18.59 25.25
C SER A 4 -17.81 19.57 24.14
N HIS A 5 -16.88 20.45 23.76
CA HIS A 5 -17.10 21.41 22.69
C HIS A 5 -17.44 20.75 21.35
N LEU A 6 -16.74 19.66 20.99
CA LEU A 6 -17.06 18.91 19.77
C LEU A 6 -18.49 18.33 19.80
N VAL A 7 -18.94 17.81 20.94
CA VAL A 7 -20.29 17.24 21.05
C VAL A 7 -21.36 18.32 20.82
N GLU A 8 -21.17 19.51 21.40
CA GLU A 8 -22.06 20.65 21.24
C GLU A 8 -22.11 21.12 19.78
N GLU A 9 -20.96 21.32 19.15
CA GLU A 9 -20.88 21.76 17.74
C GLU A 9 -21.54 20.75 16.78
N LEU A 10 -21.31 19.45 16.96
CA LEU A 10 -21.90 18.42 16.10
C LEU A 10 -23.43 18.35 16.24
N ALA A 11 -23.96 18.58 17.45
CA ALA A 11 -25.40 18.62 17.70
C ALA A 11 -26.09 19.78 16.95
N HIS A 12 -25.38 20.90 16.75
CA HIS A 12 -25.89 22.04 15.98
C HIS A 12 -25.79 21.85 14.46
N LEU A 13 -24.82 21.09 13.98
CA LEU A 13 -24.58 20.92 12.54
C LEU A 13 -25.62 20.03 11.84
N SER A 14 -25.86 18.81 12.36
CA SER A 14 -26.81 17.89 11.76
C SER A 14 -27.12 16.70 12.66
N ASN A 15 -28.39 16.30 12.70
CA ASN A 15 -28.81 15.04 13.32
C ASN A 15 -28.33 13.78 12.58
N LYS A 16 -27.70 13.93 11.41
CA LYS A 16 -27.10 12.83 10.64
C LYS A 16 -25.69 12.47 11.12
N ILE A 17 -25.09 13.28 11.99
CA ILE A 17 -23.73 13.04 12.49
C ILE A 17 -23.81 12.26 13.80
N LEU A 18 -23.17 11.09 13.83
CA LEU A 18 -23.01 10.28 15.03
C LEU A 18 -21.54 10.27 15.46
N LEU A 19 -21.27 10.78 16.66
CA LEU A 19 -19.95 10.69 17.29
C LEU A 19 -19.89 9.47 18.21
N THR A 20 -18.99 8.53 17.92
CA THR A 20 -18.73 7.36 18.76
C THR A 20 -17.36 7.46 19.42
N ARG A 21 -17.28 7.13 20.71
CA ARG A 21 -16.03 7.17 21.50
C ARG A 21 -15.63 5.77 21.92
N THR A 22 -14.36 5.44 21.73
CA THR A 22 -13.77 4.21 22.26
C THR A 22 -13.18 4.48 23.65
N SER A 23 -13.22 3.49 24.54
CA SER A 23 -12.68 3.60 25.91
C SER A 23 -11.16 3.53 25.96
N LYS A 24 -10.53 3.01 24.91
CA LYS A 24 -9.08 2.93 24.72
C LYS A 24 -8.71 3.30 23.30
N ARG A 25 -7.41 3.45 23.04
CA ARG A 25 -6.89 3.72 21.69
C ARG A 25 -6.94 2.45 20.85
N GLU A 26 -7.96 2.35 20.00
CA GLU A 26 -8.17 1.17 19.17
C GLU A 26 -7.28 1.12 17.92
N GLY A 27 -6.84 2.28 17.42
CA GLY A 27 -6.15 2.36 16.13
C GLY A 27 -7.11 2.51 14.94
N LEU A 28 -6.56 2.79 13.76
CA LEU A 28 -7.34 3.08 12.55
C LEU A 28 -8.23 1.90 12.14
N VAL A 29 -7.67 0.69 12.13
CA VAL A 29 -8.36 -0.49 11.62
C VAL A 29 -9.59 -0.83 12.48
N ARG A 30 -9.41 -0.98 13.78
CA ARG A 30 -10.50 -1.30 14.71
C ARG A 30 -11.54 -0.16 14.81
N ALA A 31 -11.11 1.10 14.71
CA ALA A 31 -12.05 2.22 14.63
C ALA A 31 -12.91 2.18 13.35
N ARG A 32 -12.32 1.81 12.20
CA ARG A 32 -13.08 1.62 10.94
C ARG A 32 -14.04 0.44 11.03
N LEU A 33 -13.64 -0.66 11.67
CA LEU A 33 -14.53 -1.80 11.92
C LEU A 33 -15.75 -1.39 12.77
N LEU A 34 -15.51 -0.66 13.87
CA LEU A 34 -16.59 -0.13 14.70
C LEU A 34 -17.54 0.78 13.91
N GLY A 35 -16.99 1.70 13.10
CA GLY A 35 -17.79 2.55 12.22
C GLY A 35 -18.62 1.76 11.20
N ALA A 36 -18.05 0.70 10.63
CA ALA A 36 -18.73 -0.18 9.69
C ALA A 36 -19.85 -1.00 10.33
N GLU A 37 -19.72 -1.39 11.60
CA GLU A 37 -20.76 -2.07 12.36
C GLU A 37 -21.95 -1.15 12.67
N LEU A 38 -21.67 0.12 12.97
CA LEU A 38 -22.69 1.14 13.25
C LEU A 38 -23.39 1.67 11.98
N ALA A 39 -22.77 1.52 10.81
CA ALA A 39 -23.31 2.02 9.55
C ALA A 39 -24.61 1.28 9.16
N THR A 40 -25.70 2.03 8.99
CA THR A 40 -27.02 1.50 8.62
C THR A 40 -27.29 1.50 7.11
N SER A 41 -26.59 2.34 6.35
CA SER A 41 -26.70 2.43 4.89
C SER A 41 -26.09 1.24 4.15
N ASP A 42 -26.50 1.10 2.90
CA ASP A 42 -26.06 0.03 1.99
C ASP A 42 -24.59 0.15 1.55
N VAL A 43 -24.12 1.39 1.34
CA VAL A 43 -22.74 1.71 0.98
C VAL A 43 -22.05 2.39 2.15
N ILE A 44 -20.84 1.94 2.47
CA ILE A 44 -19.94 2.59 3.43
C ILE A 44 -18.90 3.36 2.63
N ILE A 45 -18.66 4.61 3.04
CA ILE A 45 -17.59 5.45 2.50
C ILE A 45 -16.67 5.84 3.64
N PHE A 46 -15.41 5.44 3.54
CA PHE A 46 -14.37 5.83 4.48
C PHE A 46 -13.69 7.10 3.96
N LEU A 47 -13.49 8.07 4.85
CA LEU A 47 -12.74 9.28 4.61
C LEU A 47 -11.79 9.51 5.80
N ASP A 48 -10.60 10.02 5.52
CA ASP A 48 -9.73 10.52 6.57
C ASP A 48 -10.31 11.83 7.13
N ALA A 49 -10.02 12.13 8.40
CA ALA A 49 -10.54 13.30 9.11
C ALA A 49 -9.96 14.66 8.61
N HIS A 50 -9.20 14.66 7.51
CA HIS A 50 -8.53 15.83 6.93
C HIS A 50 -8.63 15.77 5.41
N CYS A 51 -9.88 15.68 4.94
CA CYS A 51 -10.27 15.64 3.54
C CYS A 51 -11.25 16.76 3.20
N GLU A 52 -11.23 17.19 1.94
CA GLU A 52 -12.23 18.09 1.36
C GLU A 52 -12.80 17.46 0.10
N CYS A 53 -14.10 17.18 0.11
CA CYS A 53 -14.79 16.54 -1.01
C CYS A 53 -15.13 17.58 -2.08
N ASN A 54 -14.84 17.29 -3.35
CA ASN A 54 -15.11 18.20 -4.46
C ASN A 54 -16.59 18.10 -4.92
N VAL A 55 -17.00 19.02 -5.80
CA VAL A 55 -18.35 19.01 -6.39
C VAL A 55 -18.55 17.73 -7.21
N GLY A 56 -19.67 17.03 -7.00
CA GLY A 56 -20.02 15.81 -7.74
C GLY A 56 -19.13 14.60 -7.43
N TRP A 57 -18.46 14.57 -6.27
CA TRP A 57 -17.55 13.48 -5.92
C TRP A 57 -18.26 12.16 -5.62
N LEU A 58 -19.52 12.17 -5.19
CA LEU A 58 -20.18 11.02 -4.60
C LEU A 58 -20.83 10.13 -5.67
N GLU A 59 -21.56 10.75 -6.59
CA GLU A 59 -22.38 10.12 -7.60
C GLU A 59 -21.58 9.17 -8.51
N PRO A 60 -20.36 9.52 -8.98
CA PRO A 60 -19.54 8.60 -9.77
C PRO A 60 -19.13 7.35 -8.99
N LEU A 61 -18.87 7.45 -7.67
CA LEU A 61 -18.53 6.28 -6.85
C LEU A 61 -19.73 5.34 -6.71
N LEU A 62 -20.90 5.91 -6.37
CA LEU A 62 -22.12 5.14 -6.18
C LEU A 62 -22.58 4.46 -7.48
N SER A 63 -22.47 5.15 -8.62
CA SER A 63 -22.79 4.60 -9.93
C SER A 63 -21.96 3.34 -10.23
N ARG A 64 -20.65 3.39 -9.96
CA ARG A 64 -19.76 2.23 -10.19
C ARG A 64 -20.07 1.05 -9.28
N LEU A 65 -20.43 1.32 -8.03
CA LEU A 65 -20.86 0.30 -7.07
C LEU A 65 -22.23 -0.30 -7.43
N TYR A 66 -23.13 0.49 -8.00
CA TYR A 66 -24.43 0.01 -8.46
C TYR A 66 -24.29 -0.98 -9.63
N GLU A 67 -23.37 -0.72 -10.57
CA GLU A 67 -23.10 -1.64 -11.68
C GLU A 67 -22.54 -3.00 -11.23
N ASN A 68 -21.70 -3.02 -10.19
CA ASN A 68 -21.17 -4.25 -9.63
C ASN A 68 -20.89 -4.08 -8.13
N PRO A 69 -21.65 -4.78 -7.26
CA PRO A 69 -21.52 -4.62 -5.82
C PRO A 69 -20.26 -5.23 -5.21
N GLN A 70 -19.50 -6.02 -5.98
CA GLN A 70 -18.21 -6.61 -5.55
C GLN A 70 -17.01 -5.72 -5.87
N LYS A 71 -17.25 -4.45 -6.20
CA LYS A 71 -16.19 -3.44 -6.37
C LYS A 71 -15.86 -2.75 -5.06
N VAL A 72 -14.58 -2.38 -4.93
CA VAL A 72 -14.14 -1.32 -4.01
C VAL A 72 -13.66 -0.18 -4.88
N VAL A 73 -14.27 0.99 -4.72
CA VAL A 73 -13.99 2.15 -5.57
C VAL A 73 -13.39 3.27 -4.73
N THR A 74 -12.41 3.98 -5.26
CA THR A 74 -11.80 5.12 -4.58
C THR A 74 -12.00 6.40 -5.40
N PRO A 75 -12.16 7.56 -4.75
CA PRO A 75 -12.01 8.82 -5.45
C PRO A 75 -10.58 8.96 -5.97
N TYR A 76 -10.40 9.82 -6.95
CA TYR A 76 -9.09 10.38 -7.28
C TYR A 76 -8.65 11.34 -6.18
N ILE A 77 -7.50 11.07 -5.57
CA ILE A 77 -7.04 11.83 -4.40
C ILE A 77 -6.19 13.01 -4.87
N ASP A 78 -6.65 14.22 -4.57
CA ASP A 78 -5.92 15.47 -4.75
C ASP A 78 -5.11 15.83 -3.51
N THR A 79 -4.09 16.67 -3.68
CA THR A 79 -3.25 17.12 -2.58
C THR A 79 -3.76 18.43 -2.01
N ILE A 80 -4.00 18.47 -0.70
CA ILE A 80 -4.09 19.71 0.06
C ILE A 80 -2.75 19.88 0.77
N LYS A 81 -2.04 20.99 0.51
CA LYS A 81 -0.74 21.25 1.13
C LYS A 81 -0.90 21.50 2.63
N ALA A 82 -0.13 20.82 3.47
CA ALA A 82 -0.22 20.97 4.92
C ALA A 82 0.22 22.36 5.40
N GLU A 83 1.06 23.06 4.64
CA GLU A 83 1.66 24.33 5.04
C GLU A 83 0.73 25.53 4.85
N ASN A 84 -0.10 25.49 3.80
CA ASN A 84 -0.92 26.63 3.40
C ASN A 84 -2.34 26.27 2.93
N PHE A 85 -2.73 25.00 3.07
CA PHE A 85 -4.04 24.48 2.67
C PHE A 85 -4.40 24.69 1.19
N GLN A 86 -3.41 24.96 0.34
CA GLN A 86 -3.65 25.07 -1.09
C GLN A 86 -4.08 23.71 -1.66
N TYR A 87 -5.27 23.67 -2.25
CA TYR A 87 -5.74 22.53 -3.03
C TYR A 87 -4.98 22.46 -4.36
N LYS A 88 -4.36 21.31 -4.65
CA LYS A 88 -3.60 21.04 -5.86
C LYS A 88 -4.11 19.75 -6.51
N LYS A 89 -4.53 19.87 -7.77
CA LYS A 89 -4.88 18.74 -8.62
C LYS A 89 -3.69 17.78 -8.74
N SER A 90 -3.89 16.51 -8.42
CA SER A 90 -2.91 15.45 -8.62
C SER A 90 -2.68 15.17 -10.11
N PRO A 91 -1.48 14.70 -10.52
CA PRO A 91 -1.21 14.27 -11.88
C PRO A 91 -2.25 13.26 -12.35
N GLU A 92 -2.57 13.25 -13.65
CA GLU A 92 -3.64 12.40 -14.17
C GLU A 92 -3.21 10.94 -14.35
N ARG A 93 -4.21 10.06 -14.33
CA ARG A 93 -4.10 8.62 -14.57
C ARG A 93 -3.00 7.92 -13.76
N LEU A 94 -2.97 8.17 -12.45
CA LEU A 94 -2.22 7.40 -11.48
C LEU A 94 -3.04 6.20 -11.00
N ARG A 95 -2.33 5.09 -10.76
CA ARG A 95 -2.84 3.91 -10.05
C ARG A 95 -1.93 3.57 -8.88
N GLY A 96 -2.45 2.86 -7.90
CA GLY A 96 -1.66 2.34 -6.80
C GLY A 96 -0.78 1.17 -7.26
N GLY A 97 0.43 1.11 -6.73
CA GLY A 97 1.33 -0.03 -6.86
C GLY A 97 2.15 -0.17 -5.59
N PHE A 98 3.01 -1.18 -5.56
CA PHE A 98 3.88 -1.43 -4.41
C PHE A 98 5.17 -2.14 -4.82
N ASN A 99 6.06 -2.37 -3.85
CA ASN A 99 7.28 -3.15 -3.99
C ASN A 99 7.26 -4.37 -3.03
N TRP A 100 8.28 -5.22 -3.07
CA TRP A 100 8.36 -6.41 -2.22
C TRP A 100 8.47 -6.13 -0.72
N ARG A 101 8.70 -4.89 -0.29
CA ARG A 101 8.62 -4.47 1.11
C ARG A 101 7.18 -4.11 1.54
N LEU A 102 6.19 -4.29 0.66
CA LEU A 102 4.82 -3.82 0.81
C LEU A 102 4.75 -2.31 1.11
N GLU A 103 5.56 -1.52 0.41
CA GLU A 103 5.46 -0.06 0.44
C GLU A 103 4.58 0.44 -0.70
N PHE A 104 3.53 1.19 -0.38
CA PHE A 104 2.64 1.78 -1.37
C PHE A 104 3.35 2.89 -2.16
N GLY A 105 3.06 2.98 -3.46
CA GLY A 105 3.50 4.08 -4.31
C GLY A 105 2.55 4.30 -5.49
N TRP A 106 2.46 5.55 -5.93
CA TRP A 106 1.72 5.90 -7.14
C TRP A 106 2.51 5.56 -8.39
N ARG A 107 1.88 4.89 -9.35
CA ARG A 107 2.45 4.51 -10.65
C ARG A 107 1.57 5.04 -11.77
N SER A 108 2.14 5.25 -12.95
CA SER A 108 1.34 5.57 -14.14
C SER A 108 0.41 4.41 -14.49
N ALA A 109 -0.84 4.72 -14.83
CA ALA A 109 -1.82 3.74 -15.31
C ALA A 109 -1.67 3.43 -16.80
N ASN A 110 -0.86 4.18 -17.55
CA ASN A 110 -0.74 4.07 -19.02
C ASN A 110 0.29 3.01 -19.48
N VAL A 111 0.58 1.99 -18.66
CA VAL A 111 1.61 1.00 -19.00
C VAL A 111 1.05 -0.02 -20.00
N GLY A 112 1.49 0.06 -21.27
CA GLY A 112 1.33 -1.00 -22.27
C GLY A 112 0.01 -1.05 -23.06
N ALA A 113 -0.94 -0.14 -22.82
CA ALA A 113 -2.18 -0.05 -23.58
C ALA A 113 -2.43 1.38 -24.07
N LYS A 114 -3.29 1.55 -25.10
CA LYS A 114 -3.82 2.87 -25.46
C LYS A 114 -4.52 3.45 -24.23
N PRO A 115 -4.20 4.70 -23.81
CA PRO A 115 -4.90 5.32 -22.70
C PRO A 115 -6.40 5.27 -22.97
N GLY A 116 -7.18 4.76 -22.00
CA GLY A 116 -8.62 4.99 -21.98
C GLY A 116 -8.91 6.50 -21.92
N SER A 117 -10.18 6.88 -22.09
CA SER A 117 -10.63 8.24 -21.84
C SER A 117 -10.18 8.70 -20.45
N GLU A 118 -9.87 9.99 -20.29
CA GLU A 118 -9.51 10.58 -18.99
C GLU A 118 -10.55 10.29 -17.90
N LYS A 119 -11.81 10.07 -18.30
CA LYS A 119 -12.94 9.79 -17.42
C LYS A 119 -13.08 8.31 -17.05
N ASP A 120 -12.43 7.41 -17.77
CA ASP A 120 -12.58 5.98 -17.56
C ASP A 120 -11.97 5.56 -16.22
N ALA A 121 -12.71 4.71 -15.50
CA ALA A 121 -12.25 4.09 -14.27
C ALA A 121 -10.87 3.45 -14.47
N ILE A 122 -9.99 3.64 -13.49
CA ILE A 122 -8.63 3.12 -13.51
C ILE A 122 -8.58 1.86 -12.65
N ILE A 123 -8.27 0.73 -13.26
CA ILE A 123 -8.02 -0.50 -12.51
C ILE A 123 -6.72 -0.33 -11.72
N THR A 124 -6.78 -0.59 -10.41
CA THR A 124 -5.64 -0.40 -9.50
C THR A 124 -5.28 -1.71 -8.78
N PRO A 125 -4.01 -2.16 -8.83
CA PRO A 125 -3.56 -3.32 -8.05
C PRO A 125 -3.80 -3.21 -6.55
N VAL A 126 -3.63 -2.00 -6.01
CA VAL A 126 -3.75 -1.70 -4.58
C VAL A 126 -4.34 -0.31 -4.41
N ILE A 127 -5.12 -0.10 -3.35
CA ILE A 127 -5.60 1.24 -2.96
C ILE A 127 -4.70 1.88 -1.90
N SER A 128 -4.74 3.20 -1.78
CA SER A 128 -4.06 3.90 -0.68
C SER A 128 -4.67 3.57 0.69
N GLY A 129 -5.95 3.21 0.72
CA GLY A 129 -6.69 2.74 1.90
C GLY A 129 -7.31 3.84 2.76
N GLY A 130 -6.94 5.11 2.57
CA GLY A 130 -7.53 6.25 3.29
C GLY A 130 -8.99 6.50 2.92
N LEU A 131 -9.26 6.52 1.61
CA LEU A 131 -10.53 6.93 1.05
C LEU A 131 -11.04 5.86 0.08
N PHE A 132 -12.21 5.28 0.37
CA PHE A 132 -12.86 4.33 -0.53
C PHE A 132 -14.35 4.15 -0.18
N ALA A 133 -15.11 3.68 -1.16
CA ALA A 133 -16.50 3.28 -1.03
C ALA A 133 -16.65 1.79 -1.35
N ILE A 134 -17.51 1.11 -0.58
CA ILE A 134 -17.78 -0.33 -0.71
C ILE A 134 -19.21 -0.63 -0.25
N TRP A 135 -19.86 -1.62 -0.85
CA TRP A 135 -21.10 -2.16 -0.29
C TRP A 135 -20.85 -2.78 1.08
N ARG A 136 -21.68 -2.43 2.07
CA ARG A 136 -21.56 -2.92 3.44
C ARG A 136 -21.59 -4.45 3.50
N ASP A 137 -22.52 -5.05 2.79
CA ASP A 137 -22.70 -6.51 2.80
C ASP A 137 -21.54 -7.20 2.08
N TYR A 138 -20.99 -6.58 1.03
CA TYR A 138 -19.78 -7.08 0.40
C TYR A 138 -18.58 -7.00 1.35
N PHE A 139 -18.37 -5.85 2.02
CA PHE A 139 -17.31 -5.68 3.02
C PHE A 139 -17.38 -6.76 4.11
N LYS A 140 -18.58 -7.02 4.65
CA LYS A 140 -18.82 -8.09 5.62
C LYS A 140 -18.55 -9.48 5.03
N SER A 141 -19.01 -9.74 3.81
CA SER A 141 -18.91 -11.06 3.17
C SER A 141 -17.46 -11.48 2.90
N ILE A 142 -16.58 -10.53 2.56
CA ILE A 142 -15.14 -10.78 2.39
C ILE A 142 -14.38 -10.78 3.72
N GLY A 143 -15.08 -10.64 4.85
CA GLY A 143 -14.53 -10.73 6.20
C GLY A 143 -13.94 -9.44 6.76
N SER A 144 -14.38 -8.27 6.26
CA SER A 144 -14.00 -6.91 6.70
C SER A 144 -12.47 -6.74 6.74
N TYR A 145 -11.91 -5.89 7.61
CA TYR A 145 -10.48 -5.92 7.90
C TYR A 145 -10.10 -7.07 8.86
N ASP A 146 -8.85 -7.48 8.85
CA ASP A 146 -8.28 -8.30 9.93
C ASP A 146 -8.25 -7.49 11.25
N PRO A 147 -9.01 -7.90 12.29
CA PRO A 147 -9.12 -7.14 13.54
C PRO A 147 -7.83 -7.11 14.37
N GLU A 148 -6.87 -7.98 14.05
CA GLU A 148 -5.56 -8.07 14.70
C GLU A 148 -4.49 -7.17 14.07
N LEU A 149 -4.84 -6.39 13.03
CA LEU A 149 -3.98 -5.32 12.52
C LEU A 149 -4.04 -4.13 13.49
N ASP A 150 -2.89 -3.78 14.04
CA ASP A 150 -2.79 -2.81 15.12
C ASP A 150 -2.42 -1.41 14.61
N ILE A 151 -3.07 -0.38 15.16
CA ILE A 151 -2.85 1.04 14.88
C ILE A 151 -2.93 1.47 13.41
N TRP A 152 -1.93 1.16 12.58
CA TRP A 152 -1.78 1.63 11.21
C TRP A 152 -0.82 0.74 10.41
N GLY A 153 -1.08 0.58 9.11
CA GLY A 153 -0.18 -0.07 8.16
C GLY A 153 -0.64 -1.49 7.81
N GLY A 154 -0.60 -1.81 6.52
CA GLY A 154 -0.94 -3.13 5.98
C GLY A 154 -2.40 -3.32 5.63
N GLU A 155 -3.33 -2.57 6.22
CA GLU A 155 -4.77 -2.76 6.01
C GLU A 155 -5.18 -2.48 4.56
N ASN A 156 -4.54 -1.51 3.91
CA ASN A 156 -4.77 -1.18 2.51
C ASN A 156 -4.34 -2.33 1.58
N PHE A 157 -3.25 -3.04 1.90
CA PHE A 157 -2.81 -4.23 1.17
C PHE A 157 -3.73 -5.42 1.43
N GLU A 158 -4.08 -5.64 2.69
CA GLU A 158 -4.96 -6.73 3.13
C GLU A 158 -6.29 -6.70 2.38
N LEU A 159 -6.96 -5.54 2.38
CA LEU A 159 -8.22 -5.36 1.67
C LEU A 159 -8.03 -5.47 0.15
N SER A 160 -6.92 -4.97 -0.40
CA SER A 160 -6.65 -5.01 -1.83
C SER A 160 -6.45 -6.43 -2.35
N PHE A 161 -5.59 -7.21 -1.70
CA PHE A 161 -5.30 -8.60 -2.06
C PHE A 161 -6.55 -9.45 -1.90
N LYS A 162 -7.23 -9.34 -0.76
CA LYS A 162 -8.52 -9.99 -0.51
C LYS A 162 -9.53 -9.69 -1.61
N THR A 163 -9.74 -8.42 -1.94
CA THR A 163 -10.75 -8.05 -2.94
C THR A 163 -10.45 -8.69 -4.28
N TRP A 164 -9.23 -8.55 -4.80
CA TRP A 164 -8.84 -9.09 -6.10
C TRP A 164 -8.85 -10.62 -6.12
N MET A 165 -8.23 -11.24 -5.12
CA MET A 165 -8.06 -12.69 -5.09
C MET A 165 -9.39 -13.40 -4.81
N CYS A 166 -10.36 -12.75 -4.17
CA CYS A 166 -11.65 -13.36 -3.83
C CYS A 166 -12.80 -12.94 -4.76
N GLY A 167 -12.48 -12.48 -5.99
CA GLY A 167 -13.46 -12.30 -7.07
C GLY A 167 -14.02 -10.89 -7.26
N GLY A 168 -13.60 -9.93 -6.45
CA GLY A 168 -13.92 -8.51 -6.63
C GLY A 168 -12.88 -7.75 -7.46
N SER A 169 -13.03 -6.42 -7.50
CA SER A 169 -12.09 -5.55 -8.20
C SER A 169 -11.91 -4.19 -7.53
N LEU A 170 -10.75 -3.57 -7.74
CA LEU A 170 -10.43 -2.23 -7.25
C LEU A 170 -10.37 -1.23 -8.39
N GLU A 171 -11.07 -0.10 -8.24
CA GLU A 171 -11.10 0.96 -9.24
C GLU A 171 -10.85 2.34 -8.60
N ILE A 172 -10.07 3.20 -9.26
CA ILE A 172 -10.01 4.64 -8.96
C ILE A 172 -10.90 5.35 -9.98
N ILE A 173 -11.78 6.23 -9.50
CA ILE A 173 -12.79 6.90 -10.34
C ILE A 173 -12.35 8.35 -10.61
N PRO A 174 -11.83 8.70 -11.80
CA PRO A 174 -11.24 10.02 -12.05
C PRO A 174 -12.21 11.21 -11.90
N CYS A 175 -13.51 10.96 -12.16
CA CYS A 175 -14.57 11.95 -12.01
C CYS A 175 -14.93 12.24 -10.55
N SER A 176 -14.63 11.33 -9.62
CA SER A 176 -14.78 11.56 -8.19
C SER A 176 -13.47 12.12 -7.66
N ARG A 177 -13.46 13.33 -7.07
CA ARG A 177 -12.24 13.93 -6.52
C ARG A 177 -12.40 14.33 -5.07
N VAL A 178 -11.41 14.00 -4.26
CA VAL A 178 -11.33 14.38 -2.85
C VAL A 178 -9.92 14.84 -2.55
N GLY A 179 -9.78 16.05 -2.01
CA GLY A 179 -8.51 16.56 -1.51
C GLY A 179 -8.16 15.90 -0.18
N HIS A 180 -6.88 15.60 0.03
CA HIS A 180 -6.35 15.03 1.26
C HIS A 180 -5.11 15.81 1.72
N VAL A 181 -5.02 16.09 3.02
CA VAL A 181 -3.85 16.74 3.61
C VAL A 181 -2.72 15.73 3.80
N PHE A 182 -1.77 15.72 2.86
CA PHE A 182 -0.56 14.90 2.97
C PHE A 182 0.45 15.56 3.93
N ARG A 183 0.92 14.79 4.91
CA ARG A 183 1.86 15.25 5.94
C ARG A 183 3.21 14.57 5.78
N ALA A 184 4.28 15.28 6.11
CA ALA A 184 5.64 14.72 6.08
C ALA A 184 5.88 13.70 7.21
N SER A 185 5.16 13.81 8.33
CA SER A 185 5.28 12.91 9.47
C SER A 185 3.92 12.56 10.08
N LEU A 186 3.86 11.41 10.76
CA LEU A 186 2.68 10.99 11.50
C LEU A 186 2.64 11.72 12.86
N PRO A 187 1.57 12.45 13.19
CA PRO A 187 1.51 13.29 14.39
C PRO A 187 1.08 12.52 15.64
N TYR A 188 0.98 11.19 15.58
CA TYR A 188 0.42 10.36 16.65
C TYR A 188 1.43 9.33 17.14
N SER A 189 1.34 9.01 18.44
CA SER A 189 2.19 8.02 19.09
C SER A 189 1.82 6.59 18.71
N PHE A 190 2.76 5.68 18.90
CA PHE A 190 2.52 4.24 18.90
C PHE A 190 2.69 3.74 20.34
N SER A 191 1.86 2.78 20.77
CA SER A 191 1.99 2.15 22.10
C SER A 191 3.22 1.24 22.20
N LYS A 192 3.69 0.76 21.05
CA LYS A 192 4.92 -0.01 20.84
C LYS A 192 5.81 0.74 19.84
N ASP A 193 6.98 0.17 19.54
CA ASP A 193 7.78 0.66 18.43
C ASP A 193 6.96 0.66 17.12
N ARG A 194 7.04 1.76 16.36
CA ARG A 194 6.24 1.93 15.14
C ARG A 194 6.62 0.89 14.09
N GLU A 195 7.91 0.65 13.91
CA GLU A 195 8.42 -0.27 12.91
C GLU A 195 8.00 -1.69 13.27
N GLU A 196 8.09 -2.09 14.54
CA GLU A 196 7.57 -3.37 15.02
C GLU A 196 6.08 -3.57 14.69
N VAL A 197 5.23 -2.58 14.97
CA VAL A 197 3.78 -2.65 14.70
C VAL A 197 3.50 -2.80 13.21
N VAL A 198 4.12 -1.95 12.38
CA VAL A 198 3.91 -1.96 10.93
C VAL A 198 4.43 -3.27 10.32
N LEU A 199 5.62 -3.73 10.72
CA LEU A 199 6.20 -4.97 10.21
C LEU A 199 5.39 -6.20 10.63
N ARG A 200 4.85 -6.24 11.86
CA ARG A 200 3.93 -7.30 12.27
C ARG A 200 2.67 -7.31 11.41
N ASN A 201 2.05 -6.15 11.19
CA ASN A 201 0.86 -6.06 10.34
C ASN A 201 1.14 -6.51 8.91
N LEU A 202 2.24 -6.05 8.30
CA LEU A 202 2.66 -6.46 6.95
C LEU A 202 3.00 -7.95 6.89
N GLY A 203 3.64 -8.50 7.92
CA GLY A 203 3.89 -9.93 8.05
C GLY A 203 2.60 -10.75 8.07
N ARG A 204 1.57 -10.30 8.82
CA ARG A 204 0.24 -10.94 8.79
C ARG A 204 -0.37 -10.94 7.39
N VAL A 205 -0.25 -9.83 6.66
CA VAL A 205 -0.73 -9.74 5.27
C VAL A 205 0.04 -10.70 4.38
N ALA A 206 1.37 -10.70 4.46
CA ALA A 206 2.24 -11.56 3.65
C ALA A 206 1.93 -13.05 3.90
N SER A 207 1.93 -13.50 5.14
CA SER A 207 1.69 -14.92 5.47
C SER A 207 0.30 -15.43 5.07
N VAL A 208 -0.71 -14.56 5.03
CA VAL A 208 -2.08 -14.96 4.67
C VAL A 208 -2.33 -14.89 3.17
N TRP A 209 -1.78 -13.89 2.49
CA TRP A 209 -2.20 -13.53 1.13
C TRP A 209 -1.12 -13.68 0.07
N MET A 210 0.17 -13.79 0.42
CA MET A 210 1.27 -13.80 -0.56
C MET A 210 1.80 -15.19 -0.91
N ASP A 211 1.26 -16.26 -0.31
CA ASP A 211 1.70 -17.65 -0.58
C ASP A 211 3.25 -17.78 -0.46
N GLU A 212 3.92 -18.47 -1.39
CA GLU A 212 5.37 -18.61 -1.44
C GLU A 212 6.13 -17.28 -1.61
N TYR A 213 5.44 -16.20 -2.03
CA TYR A 213 6.04 -14.87 -2.18
C TYR A 213 6.19 -14.14 -0.85
N ALA A 214 5.63 -14.68 0.24
CA ALA A 214 5.85 -14.15 1.58
C ALA A 214 7.36 -14.16 1.93
N ASP A 215 8.10 -15.16 1.48
CA ASP A 215 9.56 -15.27 1.71
C ASP A 215 10.31 -14.10 1.07
N THR A 216 9.87 -13.64 -0.11
CA THR A 216 10.43 -12.45 -0.77
C THR A 216 10.19 -11.19 0.07
N PHE A 217 9.02 -11.08 0.71
CA PHE A 217 8.74 -9.98 1.65
C PHE A 217 9.66 -10.05 2.87
N TYR A 218 9.79 -11.21 3.53
CA TYR A 218 10.66 -11.36 4.71
C TYR A 218 12.12 -11.04 4.40
N ALA A 219 12.61 -11.50 3.24
CA ALA A 219 13.93 -11.13 2.73
C ALA A 219 14.06 -9.62 2.48
N ALA A 220 13.01 -8.97 1.95
CA ALA A 220 12.99 -7.54 1.65
C ALA A 220 13.07 -6.63 2.88
N VAL A 221 12.44 -7.04 3.97
CA VAL A 221 12.41 -6.29 5.23
C VAL A 221 13.49 -6.74 6.21
N ASN A 222 14.32 -7.73 5.82
CA ASN A 222 15.40 -8.29 6.65
C ASN A 222 14.90 -8.76 8.03
N LEU A 223 13.77 -9.45 8.05
CA LEU A 223 13.21 -10.03 9.27
C LEU A 223 13.35 -11.56 9.26
N PRO A 224 13.54 -12.18 10.44
CA PRO A 224 13.43 -13.62 10.54
C PRO A 224 11.98 -14.05 10.25
N GLU A 225 11.81 -15.16 9.53
CA GLU A 225 10.49 -15.80 9.27
C GLU A 225 9.68 -16.06 10.57
N LYS A 226 10.37 -16.12 11.72
CA LYS A 226 9.79 -16.36 13.06
C LYS A 226 9.28 -15.09 13.76
N LEU A 227 8.90 -14.05 13.02
CA LEU A 227 8.20 -12.91 13.63
C LEU A 227 6.89 -13.39 14.27
N ASP A 228 6.62 -13.02 15.51
CA ASP A 228 5.35 -13.36 16.15
C ASP A 228 4.20 -12.52 15.56
N LEU A 229 3.41 -13.17 14.71
CA LEU A 229 2.26 -12.57 14.06
C LEU A 229 0.98 -12.67 14.90
N GLY A 230 0.98 -13.43 16.00
CA GLY A 230 -0.25 -13.92 16.64
C GLY A 230 -1.04 -14.89 15.76
N ASP A 231 -2.29 -15.16 16.13
CA ASP A 231 -3.12 -16.11 15.38
C ASP A 231 -3.59 -15.51 14.04
N ILE A 232 -3.22 -16.18 12.94
CA ILE A 232 -3.67 -15.87 11.57
C ILE A 232 -4.64 -16.92 11.02
N SER A 233 -4.93 -17.98 11.78
CA SER A 233 -5.79 -19.10 11.37
C SER A 233 -7.18 -18.65 10.90
N PRO A 234 -7.86 -17.69 11.55
CA PRO A 234 -9.16 -17.21 11.08
C PRO A 234 -9.11 -16.58 9.68
N ARG A 235 -8.00 -15.90 9.35
CA ARG A 235 -7.82 -15.25 8.04
C ARG A 235 -7.50 -16.28 6.96
N ILE A 236 -6.68 -17.30 7.28
CA ILE A 236 -6.42 -18.45 6.39
C ILE A 236 -7.72 -19.22 6.10
N GLN A 237 -8.52 -19.50 7.12
CA GLN A 237 -9.81 -20.19 6.96
C GLN A 237 -10.80 -19.39 6.12
N LEU A 238 -10.86 -18.07 6.31
CA LEU A 238 -11.65 -17.17 5.48
C LEU A 238 -11.24 -17.25 4.01
N ARG A 239 -9.94 -17.14 3.72
CA ARG A 239 -9.40 -17.25 2.36
C ARG A 239 -9.79 -18.57 1.69
N LYS A 240 -9.69 -19.69 2.43
CA LYS A 240 -10.12 -21.02 1.95
C LYS A 240 -11.63 -21.08 1.69
N LYS A 241 -12.44 -20.57 2.63
CA LYS A 241 -13.91 -20.54 2.53
C LYS A 241 -14.39 -19.77 1.30
N LEU A 242 -13.77 -18.62 1.02
CA LEU A 242 -14.09 -17.77 -0.12
C LEU A 242 -13.52 -18.31 -1.45
N LYS A 243 -12.72 -19.39 -1.41
CA LYS A 243 -12.08 -20.00 -2.59
C LYS A 243 -11.26 -18.97 -3.40
N CYS A 244 -10.53 -18.11 -2.69
CA CYS A 244 -9.75 -17.07 -3.32
C CYS A 244 -8.60 -17.66 -4.15
N HIS A 245 -8.23 -16.97 -5.23
CA HIS A 245 -7.09 -17.26 -6.07
C HIS A 245 -5.74 -17.19 -5.31
N SER A 246 -4.69 -17.72 -5.93
CA SER A 246 -3.31 -17.60 -5.43
C SER A 246 -2.73 -16.21 -5.67
N PHE A 247 -1.65 -15.89 -4.95
CA PHE A 247 -0.91 -14.66 -5.18
C PHE A 247 -0.19 -14.68 -6.54
N ASP A 248 0.27 -15.84 -7.01
CA ASP A 248 0.75 -16.03 -8.39
C ASP A 248 -0.31 -15.60 -9.43
N TRP A 249 -1.57 -15.98 -9.23
CA TRP A 249 -2.67 -15.52 -10.09
C TRP A 249 -2.82 -13.99 -10.01
N TYR A 250 -2.76 -13.41 -8.81
CA TYR A 250 -2.84 -11.96 -8.63
C TYR A 250 -1.71 -11.24 -9.38
N LEU A 251 -0.48 -11.73 -9.28
CA LEU A 251 0.67 -11.19 -9.99
C LEU A 251 0.49 -11.29 -11.50
N LYS A 252 0.11 -12.44 -12.03
CA LYS A 252 -0.06 -12.64 -13.48
C LYS A 252 -1.21 -11.82 -14.08
N ASN A 253 -2.31 -11.66 -13.36
CA ASN A 253 -3.54 -11.08 -13.90
C ASN A 253 -3.75 -9.61 -13.51
N ILE A 254 -3.32 -9.22 -12.32
CA ILE A 254 -3.61 -7.90 -11.74
C ILE A 254 -2.37 -7.01 -11.73
N PHE A 255 -1.20 -7.54 -11.35
CA PHE A 255 0.02 -6.74 -11.21
C PHE A 255 1.30 -7.39 -11.78
N PRO A 256 1.34 -7.68 -13.10
CA PRO A 256 2.45 -8.41 -13.71
C PRO A 256 3.76 -7.63 -13.71
N GLN A 257 3.72 -6.31 -13.56
CA GLN A 257 4.91 -5.47 -13.47
C GLN A 257 5.68 -5.68 -12.16
N LEU A 258 5.04 -6.24 -11.12
CA LEU A 258 5.74 -6.65 -9.91
C LEU A 258 6.44 -8.02 -10.11
N ASP A 259 5.82 -8.92 -10.89
CA ASP A 259 6.31 -10.28 -11.15
C ASP A 259 7.53 -10.34 -12.07
N SER A 260 7.72 -9.35 -12.95
CA SER A 260 8.92 -9.26 -13.80
C SER A 260 10.24 -9.16 -13.01
N ILE A 261 10.14 -8.96 -11.69
CA ILE A 261 11.27 -9.03 -10.77
C ILE A 261 11.51 -10.49 -10.33
N ASN A 262 10.50 -11.33 -10.12
CA ASN A 262 10.65 -12.62 -9.42
C ASN A 262 11.07 -13.80 -10.31
N GLN A 263 10.56 -13.91 -11.54
CA GLN A 263 10.85 -15.08 -12.40
C GLN A 263 12.34 -15.23 -12.79
N GLU A 264 13.13 -14.16 -12.64
CA GLU A 264 14.57 -14.17 -12.85
C GLU A 264 15.37 -13.93 -11.57
N THR A 265 14.76 -13.67 -10.41
CA THR A 265 15.53 -13.37 -9.19
C THR A 265 16.31 -14.61 -8.73
N LEU A 266 17.64 -14.49 -8.67
CA LEU A 266 18.51 -15.48 -8.02
C LEU A 266 18.69 -15.14 -6.54
N HIS A 267 18.90 -13.86 -6.23
CA HIS A 267 19.11 -13.39 -4.87
C HIS A 267 18.44 -12.03 -4.66
N TYR A 268 17.78 -11.86 -3.52
CA TYR A 268 17.12 -10.62 -3.15
C TYR A 268 17.41 -10.26 -1.69
N GLY A 269 17.79 -9.02 -1.42
CA GLY A 269 18.08 -8.55 -0.06
C GLY A 269 19.31 -7.65 0.00
N MET A 270 19.96 -7.63 1.17
CA MET A 270 21.17 -6.83 1.39
C MET A 270 22.42 -7.48 0.79
N VAL A 271 23.30 -6.65 0.23
CA VAL A 271 24.65 -7.08 -0.19
C VAL A 271 25.65 -6.69 0.89
N ARG A 272 26.00 -7.66 1.75
CA ARG A 272 26.91 -7.46 2.87
C ARG A 272 28.36 -7.79 2.49
N ASN A 273 29.28 -6.88 2.79
CA ASN A 273 30.71 -7.13 2.70
C ASN A 273 31.17 -7.97 3.90
N GLN A 274 31.77 -9.15 3.66
CA GLN A 274 32.19 -10.05 4.74
C GLN A 274 33.39 -9.51 5.56
N GLY A 275 34.25 -8.68 4.96
CA GLY A 275 35.44 -8.16 5.65
C GLY A 275 35.10 -7.01 6.59
N SER A 276 34.32 -6.03 6.13
CA SER A 276 33.94 -4.86 6.93
C SER A 276 32.62 -5.03 7.70
N LEU A 277 31.86 -6.07 7.40
CA LEU A 277 30.50 -6.32 7.91
C LEU A 277 29.47 -5.23 7.57
N MET A 278 29.83 -4.27 6.70
CA MET A 278 28.97 -3.20 6.18
C MET A 278 28.18 -3.66 4.95
N CYS A 279 27.09 -2.96 4.62
CA CYS A 279 26.23 -3.27 3.48
C CYS A 279 26.32 -2.21 2.39
N LEU A 280 26.14 -2.62 1.13
CA LEU A 280 25.93 -1.67 0.04
C LEU A 280 24.70 -0.82 0.33
N ASP A 281 24.81 0.48 0.08
CA ASP A 281 23.78 1.47 0.38
C ASP A 281 23.75 2.55 -0.69
N VAL A 282 22.57 2.82 -1.23
CA VAL A 282 22.33 3.87 -2.22
C VAL A 282 22.07 5.20 -1.51
N LEU A 283 22.99 6.15 -1.72
CA LEU A 283 22.84 7.53 -1.29
C LEU A 283 22.52 8.43 -2.49
N SER A 284 21.54 9.32 -2.31
CA SER A 284 21.18 10.35 -3.28
C SER A 284 21.86 11.68 -2.96
N SER A 285 22.50 12.30 -3.94
CA SER A 285 23.02 13.67 -3.84
C SER A 285 22.63 14.48 -5.07
N ALA A 286 21.83 15.53 -4.88
CA ALA A 286 21.38 16.60 -5.81
C ALA A 286 20.91 16.21 -7.23
N SER A 287 21.63 15.35 -7.95
CA SER A 287 21.35 14.86 -9.30
C SER A 287 21.85 13.42 -9.56
N ASP A 288 22.65 12.84 -8.67
CA ASP A 288 23.33 11.55 -8.86
C ASP A 288 23.06 10.58 -7.70
N PHE A 289 23.09 9.29 -8.04
CA PHE A 289 23.02 8.19 -7.08
C PHE A 289 24.39 7.51 -6.98
N TYR A 290 24.92 7.43 -5.78
CA TYR A 290 26.19 6.75 -5.50
C TYR A 290 25.94 5.59 -4.55
N ILE A 291 26.65 4.49 -4.76
CA ILE A 291 26.58 3.32 -3.89
C ILE A 291 27.83 3.29 -3.02
N VAL A 292 27.62 3.24 -1.72
CA VAL A 292 28.67 3.24 -0.70
C VAL A 292 28.48 2.06 0.26
N LEU A 293 29.41 1.88 1.19
CA LEU A 293 29.25 0.97 2.32
C LEU A 293 28.80 1.75 3.56
N THR A 294 27.73 1.32 4.20
CA THR A 294 27.24 1.86 5.48
C THR A 294 26.91 0.71 6.44
N PRO A 295 26.70 0.98 7.75
CA PRO A 295 26.19 -0.05 8.67
C PRO A 295 24.92 -0.70 8.10
N CYS A 296 24.86 -2.03 8.15
CA CYS A 296 23.68 -2.77 7.67
C CYS A 296 22.47 -2.41 8.53
N HIS A 297 21.45 -1.84 7.92
CA HIS A 297 20.20 -1.43 8.57
C HIS A 297 18.96 -2.01 7.89
N GLY A 298 19.11 -2.70 6.76
CA GLY A 298 17.99 -3.36 6.08
C GLY A 298 17.00 -2.38 5.44
N GLY A 299 17.37 -1.11 5.29
CA GLY A 299 16.56 -0.09 4.64
C GLY A 299 16.43 -0.30 3.12
N LYS A 300 15.49 0.42 2.52
CA LYS A 300 15.17 0.32 1.08
C LYS A 300 16.38 0.58 0.19
N ASN A 301 17.20 1.55 0.58
CA ASN A 301 18.46 1.92 -0.01
C ASN A 301 19.53 0.82 0.06
N GLN A 302 19.37 -0.19 0.92
CA GLN A 302 20.26 -1.36 1.03
C GLN A 302 19.66 -2.65 0.45
N THR A 303 18.50 -2.59 -0.22
CA THR A 303 17.87 -3.79 -0.80
C THR A 303 18.15 -3.86 -2.31
N PHE A 304 18.68 -5.00 -2.77
CA PHE A 304 19.07 -5.24 -4.16
C PHE A 304 18.50 -6.57 -4.68
N ASN A 305 18.38 -6.66 -6.00
CA ASN A 305 17.99 -7.87 -6.71
C ASN A 305 19.10 -8.29 -7.68
N LEU A 306 19.58 -9.52 -7.58
CA LEU A 306 20.44 -10.16 -8.58
C LEU A 306 19.62 -11.17 -9.38
N THR A 307 19.55 -10.97 -10.69
CA THR A 307 18.77 -11.83 -11.59
C THR A 307 19.61 -12.88 -12.32
N SER A 308 18.94 -13.90 -12.89
CA SER A 308 19.51 -15.00 -13.70
C SER A 308 20.13 -14.49 -14.98
N ASN A 309 19.63 -13.37 -15.51
CA ASN A 309 20.24 -12.59 -16.58
C ASN A 309 21.43 -11.73 -16.12
N LYS A 310 21.99 -12.02 -14.94
CA LYS A 310 23.15 -11.35 -14.36
C LYS A 310 22.94 -9.86 -14.12
N ARG A 311 21.72 -9.40 -13.84
CA ARG A 311 21.46 -7.98 -13.57
C ARG A 311 21.41 -7.76 -12.07
N LEU A 312 22.23 -6.83 -11.56
CA LEU A 312 22.12 -6.35 -10.20
C LEU A 312 21.37 -5.01 -10.22
N SER A 313 20.21 -4.96 -9.58
CA SER A 313 19.30 -3.80 -9.62
C SER A 313 18.82 -3.38 -8.25
N GLN A 314 18.38 -2.13 -8.18
CA GLN A 314 17.55 -1.59 -7.10
C GLN A 314 16.32 -0.95 -7.73
N ALA A 315 15.13 -1.45 -7.37
CA ALA A 315 13.88 -1.08 -8.01
C ALA A 315 13.98 -1.20 -9.55
N GLU A 316 13.76 -0.11 -10.30
CA GLU A 316 13.77 -0.10 -11.77
C GLU A 316 15.15 0.28 -12.36
N ALA A 317 16.15 0.56 -11.51
CA ALA A 317 17.49 0.96 -11.93
C ALA A 317 18.52 -0.16 -11.73
N CYS A 318 19.51 -0.25 -12.61
CA CYS A 318 20.60 -1.22 -12.53
C CYS A 318 21.88 -0.58 -12.01
N ILE A 319 22.63 -1.38 -11.25
CA ILE A 319 23.96 -1.03 -10.76
C ILE A 319 24.97 -1.19 -11.89
N LYS A 320 25.84 -0.20 -12.03
CA LYS A 320 27.00 -0.25 -12.93
C LYS A 320 28.22 0.43 -12.31
N PRO A 321 29.43 0.17 -12.83
CA PRO A 321 30.57 1.03 -12.60
C PRO A 321 30.34 2.43 -13.19
N GLY A 322 30.53 3.46 -12.38
CA GLY A 322 30.56 4.87 -12.76
C GLY A 322 31.99 5.41 -12.90
N ILE A 323 32.13 6.73 -12.77
CA ILE A 323 33.44 7.40 -12.80
C ILE A 323 34.33 6.86 -11.67
N ASN A 324 35.62 6.68 -11.92
CA ASN A 324 36.59 6.12 -10.97
C ASN A 324 36.22 4.74 -10.39
N LYS A 325 35.43 3.94 -11.12
CA LYS A 325 34.93 2.62 -10.69
C LYS A 325 34.00 2.69 -9.47
N GLN A 326 33.53 3.87 -9.06
CA GLN A 326 32.51 3.99 -8.04
C GLN A 326 31.17 3.46 -8.57
N LEU A 327 30.48 2.63 -7.82
CA LEU A 327 29.20 2.07 -8.24
C LEU A 327 28.11 3.13 -8.22
N THR A 328 27.24 3.10 -9.23
CA THR A 328 26.14 4.05 -9.44
C THR A 328 24.91 3.36 -10.04
N LEU A 329 23.75 4.02 -9.95
CA LEU A 329 22.50 3.56 -10.56
C LEU A 329 22.30 4.18 -11.95
N SER A 330 21.75 3.40 -12.88
CA SER A 330 21.33 3.91 -14.18
C SER A 330 20.24 3.05 -14.81
N VAL A 331 19.66 3.54 -15.91
CA VAL A 331 18.72 2.75 -16.72
C VAL A 331 19.38 1.43 -17.14
N CYS A 332 18.69 0.32 -16.88
CA CYS A 332 19.17 -1.02 -17.16
C CYS A 332 19.46 -1.23 -18.66
N LYS A 333 20.72 -1.52 -19.00
CA LYS A 333 21.16 -1.89 -20.36
C LYS A 333 21.59 -3.36 -20.42
N ASN A 334 21.61 -3.96 -21.61
CA ASN A 334 21.92 -5.38 -21.80
C ASN A 334 23.40 -5.72 -21.54
N ASN A 335 24.29 -4.72 -21.57
CA ASN A 335 25.72 -4.89 -21.32
C ASN A 335 26.12 -4.77 -19.83
N MET A 336 25.15 -4.67 -18.92
CA MET A 336 25.38 -4.62 -17.48
C MET A 336 25.24 -6.02 -16.91
N SER A 337 26.34 -6.64 -16.49
CA SER A 337 26.36 -8.00 -15.96
C SER A 337 27.13 -8.12 -14.64
N TRP A 338 26.53 -8.80 -13.67
CA TRP A 338 27.05 -9.12 -12.35
C TRP A 338 26.95 -10.61 -12.10
N VAL A 339 28.02 -11.21 -11.57
CA VAL A 339 28.06 -12.62 -11.18
C VAL A 339 28.47 -12.67 -9.72
N TYR A 340 27.64 -13.31 -8.90
CA TYR A 340 27.98 -13.64 -7.53
C TYR A 340 28.65 -15.02 -7.54
N GLN A 341 29.89 -15.08 -7.05
CA GLN A 341 30.74 -16.28 -7.04
C GLN A 341 30.96 -16.78 -5.62
#